data_AF-A0A7V4KSV6-F1
#
_entry.id   AF-A0A7V4KSV6-F1
#
_cell.length_a   1.000
_cell.length_b   1.000
_cell.length_c   1.000
_cell.angle_alpha   90.00
_cell.angle_beta   90.00
_cell.angle_gamma   90.00
#
_symmetry.space_group_name_H-M   'P 1'
#
loop_
_entity.id
_entity.type
_entity.pdbx_description
1 polymer ?
#
loop_
_entity_poly.entity_id
_entity_poly.type
_entity_poly.pdbx_seq_one_letter_code
_entity_poly.pdbx_strand_id
1 'polypeptide(L)'
;FNGQGNPNFNVTLIFCKDTQKCKIDNLSLNEKGEGQILIENFDQNWSSLTIIPSIQRKISGFSFNEPSFPFSLLVSIKQKTEENTYIRELLAKIAELQRQIAEIQRKINEILIKKQQTLSCSKFNRDLYFGLMDDPDVRCLQQFLKSQGPEIYPEGLVTGNFLNLTKKAVIRFQEKYKDEILKPLKLQNGTGFVGPLTRAKINQLLGL
;
A
#
# COMPACT_ATOMS: atom_id res chain seq x y z
N PHE A 1 11.80 -12.39 48.81
CA PHE A 1 11.80 -12.53 50.27
C PHE A 1 13.23 -12.73 50.72
N ASN A 2 13.64 -12.05 51.79
CA ASN A 2 14.93 -12.27 52.43
C ASN A 2 14.71 -12.30 53.94
N GLY A 3 14.86 -13.48 54.55
CA GLY A 3 14.79 -13.68 55.99
C GLY A 3 16.17 -13.71 56.63
N GLN A 4 16.41 -12.91 57.66
CA GLN A 4 17.70 -12.85 58.34
C GLN A 4 17.78 -13.82 59.52
N GLY A 5 19.00 -14.28 59.83
CA GLY A 5 19.28 -15.08 61.04
C GLY A 5 18.96 -16.58 60.94
N ASN A 6 18.64 -17.08 59.74
CA ASN A 6 18.31 -18.49 59.46
C ASN A 6 17.37 -19.19 60.47
N PRO A 7 16.28 -18.56 60.96
CA PRO A 7 15.19 -19.35 61.50
C PRO A 7 14.53 -20.09 60.32
N ASN A 8 14.02 -21.30 60.56
CA ASN A 8 13.35 -22.10 59.54
C ASN A 8 12.08 -21.39 59.01
N PHE A 9 12.26 -20.44 58.08
CA PHE A 9 11.20 -19.62 57.51
C PHE A 9 10.40 -20.45 56.50
N ASN A 10 9.08 -20.32 56.56
CA ASN A 10 8.18 -20.78 55.51
C ASN A 10 7.35 -19.59 55.03
N VAL A 11 7.33 -19.38 53.72
CA VAL A 11 6.62 -18.25 53.09
C VAL A 11 5.52 -18.80 52.22
N THR A 12 4.29 -18.74 52.74
CA THR A 12 3.09 -19.19 52.03
C THR A 12 2.57 -18.08 51.13
N LEU A 13 2.23 -18.46 49.90
CA LEU A 13 1.65 -17.59 48.88
C LEU A 13 0.19 -18.02 48.66
N ILE A 14 -0.73 -17.06 48.74
CA ILE A 14 -2.14 -17.30 48.45
C ILE A 14 -2.54 -16.42 47.28
N PHE A 15 -2.85 -17.06 46.16
CA PHE A 15 -3.31 -16.41 44.94
C PHE A 15 -4.83 -16.53 44.86
N CYS A 16 -5.56 -15.43 44.72
CA CYS A 16 -7.02 -15.48 44.60
C CYS A 16 -7.47 -14.75 43.34
N LYS A 17 -8.38 -15.36 42.58
CA LYS A 17 -9.06 -14.72 41.45
C LYS A 17 -10.34 -13.99 41.89
N ASP A 18 -11.05 -14.60 42.83
CA ASP A 18 -12.22 -14.07 43.53
C ASP A 18 -12.25 -14.67 44.96
N THR A 19 -13.27 -14.34 45.76
CA THR A 19 -13.38 -14.79 47.16
C THR A 19 -13.57 -16.30 47.33
N GLN A 20 -13.80 -17.07 46.26
CA GLN A 20 -14.07 -18.50 46.30
C GLN A 20 -12.99 -19.35 45.60
N LYS A 21 -12.18 -18.75 44.73
CA LYS A 21 -11.13 -19.44 43.97
C LYS A 21 -9.75 -18.92 44.36
N CYS A 22 -9.19 -19.55 45.38
CA CYS A 22 -7.82 -19.31 45.83
C CYS A 22 -6.95 -20.56 45.67
N LYS A 23 -5.70 -20.37 45.24
CA LYS A 23 -4.65 -21.37 45.21
C LYS A 23 -3.61 -21.03 46.28
N ILE A 24 -3.27 -22.02 47.10
CA ILE A 24 -2.17 -21.93 48.06
C ILE A 24 -0.92 -22.52 47.41
N ASP A 25 0.20 -21.82 47.55
CA ASP A 25 1.52 -22.23 47.10
C ASP A 25 2.56 -21.87 48.16
N ASN A 26 3.79 -22.36 48.03
CA ASN A 26 4.89 -21.98 48.92
C ASN A 26 6.08 -21.47 48.12
N LEU A 27 6.71 -20.40 48.62
CA LEU A 27 7.93 -19.86 48.03
C LEU A 27 9.13 -20.70 48.47
N SER A 28 9.83 -21.30 47.51
CA SER A 28 11.08 -22.00 47.77
C SER A 28 12.16 -21.01 48.24
N LEU A 29 12.79 -21.32 49.37
CA LEU A 29 13.90 -20.55 49.93
C LEU A 29 15.21 -21.31 49.74
N ASN A 30 16.30 -20.58 49.51
CA ASN A 30 17.66 -21.12 49.48
C ASN A 30 18.22 -21.30 50.90
N GLU A 31 19.43 -21.85 51.01
CA GLU A 31 20.12 -22.07 52.29
C GLU A 31 20.37 -20.78 53.11
N LYS A 32 20.28 -19.60 52.47
CA LYS A 32 20.42 -18.29 53.11
C LYS A 32 19.06 -17.71 53.56
N GLY A 33 17.95 -18.41 53.38
CA GLY A 33 16.61 -17.91 53.71
C GLY A 33 16.05 -16.91 52.70
N GLU A 34 16.57 -16.90 51.47
CA GLU A 34 16.15 -16.00 50.40
C GLU A 34 15.34 -16.76 49.35
N GLY A 35 14.28 -16.13 48.83
CA GLY A 35 13.43 -16.73 47.80
C GLY A 35 12.87 -15.67 46.86
N GLN A 36 12.72 -16.02 45.59
CA GLN A 36 12.14 -15.17 44.56
C GLN A 36 11.21 -15.97 43.65
N ILE A 37 10.17 -15.31 43.14
CA ILE A 37 9.22 -15.89 42.19
C ILE A 37 8.84 -14.82 41.15
N LEU A 38 8.74 -15.23 39.89
CA LEU A 38 8.14 -14.44 38.82
C LEU A 38 6.74 -14.97 38.57
N ILE A 39 5.74 -14.09 38.60
CA ILE A 39 4.34 -14.45 38.34
C ILE A 39 3.95 -13.80 37.01
N GLU A 40 3.78 -14.63 35.99
CA GLU A 40 3.37 -14.17 34.66
C GLU A 40 1.85 -14.06 34.55
N ASN A 41 1.39 -13.11 33.73
CA ASN A 41 -0.04 -12.90 33.44
C ASN A 41 -0.91 -12.80 34.70
N PHE A 42 -0.41 -12.07 35.72
CA PHE A 42 -1.07 -11.95 37.01
C PHE A 42 -2.50 -11.44 36.86
N ASP A 43 -2.70 -10.39 36.08
CA ASP A 43 -4.00 -9.74 35.80
C ASP A 43 -5.01 -10.64 35.08
N GLN A 44 -4.55 -11.65 34.33
CA GLN A 44 -5.43 -12.61 33.65
C GLN A 44 -5.86 -13.75 34.58
N ASN A 45 -4.95 -14.16 35.47
CA ASN A 45 -5.10 -15.37 36.28
C ASN A 45 -5.58 -15.08 37.70
N TRP A 46 -5.23 -13.94 38.27
CA TRP A 46 -5.39 -13.62 39.69
C TRP A 46 -5.75 -12.14 39.89
N SER A 47 -6.43 -11.87 41.00
CA SER A 47 -6.82 -10.52 41.41
C SER A 47 -6.03 -10.05 42.63
N SER A 48 -5.54 -10.99 43.45
CA SER A 48 -4.74 -10.68 44.63
C SER A 48 -3.70 -11.76 44.94
N LEU A 49 -2.63 -11.32 45.60
CA LEU A 49 -1.59 -12.17 46.17
C LEU A 49 -1.41 -11.79 47.65
N THR A 50 -1.61 -12.75 48.54
CA THR A 50 -1.28 -12.61 49.96
C THR A 50 -0.01 -13.41 50.24
N ILE A 51 0.94 -12.78 50.92
CA ILE A 51 2.22 -13.40 51.30
C ILE A 51 2.25 -13.49 52.82
N ILE A 52 2.40 -14.71 53.35
CA ILE A 52 2.41 -14.98 54.79
C ILE A 52 3.75 -15.63 55.16
N PRO A 53 4.76 -14.83 55.57
CA PRO A 53 5.97 -15.34 56.18
C PRO A 53 5.69 -15.87 57.59
N SER A 54 6.24 -17.04 57.90
CA SER A 54 6.09 -17.70 59.20
C SER A 54 7.37 -18.42 59.60
N ILE A 55 7.57 -18.63 60.90
CA ILE A 55 8.72 -19.36 61.45
C ILE A 55 8.27 -20.72 61.93
N GLN A 56 8.83 -21.78 61.38
CA GLN A 56 8.43 -23.17 61.62
C GLN A 56 9.31 -23.86 62.68
N ARG A 57 9.81 -23.11 63.67
CA ARG A 57 10.74 -23.63 64.69
C ARG A 57 10.02 -24.27 65.89
N LYS A 58 8.86 -23.74 66.26
CA LYS A 58 8.14 -24.09 67.49
C LYS A 58 6.64 -23.94 67.26
N ILE A 59 5.86 -24.90 67.75
CA ILE A 59 4.40 -24.93 67.60
C ILE A 59 3.65 -24.90 68.95
N SER A 60 4.35 -24.91 70.08
CA SER A 60 3.78 -24.88 71.43
C SER A 60 4.81 -24.39 72.47
N GLY A 61 4.37 -24.01 73.68
CA GLY A 61 5.26 -23.63 74.79
C GLY A 61 5.75 -22.18 74.77
N PHE A 62 4.95 -21.27 74.23
CA PHE A 62 5.26 -19.83 74.12
C PHE A 62 5.09 -19.06 75.44
N SER A 63 5.69 -19.54 76.52
CA SER A 63 5.52 -18.99 77.87
C SER A 63 6.49 -17.85 78.21
N PHE A 64 7.40 -17.51 77.29
CA PHE A 64 8.47 -16.52 77.48
C PHE A 64 8.61 -15.60 76.26
N ASN A 65 9.40 -14.54 76.40
CA ASN A 65 9.68 -13.62 75.30
C ASN A 65 10.44 -14.35 74.18
N GLU A 66 9.87 -14.37 72.98
CA GLU A 66 10.46 -15.04 71.82
C GLU A 66 11.36 -14.06 71.05
N PRO A 67 12.49 -14.53 70.48
CA PRO A 67 13.36 -13.68 69.68
C PRO A 67 12.64 -13.18 68.42
N SER A 68 12.86 -11.91 68.09
CA SER A 68 12.39 -11.33 66.83
C SER A 68 13.33 -11.68 65.69
N PHE A 69 12.77 -12.07 64.55
CA PHE A 69 13.55 -12.38 63.34
C PHE A 69 13.14 -11.43 62.21
N PRO A 70 14.06 -10.55 61.76
CA PRO A 70 13.74 -9.60 60.71
C PRO A 70 13.66 -10.29 59.34
N PHE A 71 12.76 -9.79 58.51
CA PHE A 71 12.65 -10.18 57.11
C PHE A 71 12.31 -8.97 56.25
N SER A 72 12.53 -9.11 54.95
CA SER A 72 12.14 -8.10 53.95
C SER A 72 11.42 -8.73 52.76
N LEU A 73 10.48 -7.95 52.21
CA LEU A 73 9.71 -8.28 51.02
C LEU A 73 9.91 -7.17 49.99
N LEU A 74 10.24 -7.57 48.76
CA LEU A 74 10.31 -6.68 47.61
C LEU A 74 9.37 -7.22 46.55
N VAL A 75 8.48 -6.36 46.06
CA VAL A 75 7.50 -6.67 45.02
C VAL A 75 7.66 -5.65 43.90
N SER A 76 7.74 -6.13 42.68
CA SER A 76 7.84 -5.29 41.49
C SER A 76 6.86 -5.78 40.43
N ILE A 77 6.24 -4.81 39.74
CA ILE A 77 5.25 -5.07 38.69
C ILE A 77 5.85 -4.55 37.38
N LYS A 78 5.89 -5.40 36.35
CA LYS A 78 6.32 -5.04 35.01
C LYS A 78 5.17 -5.29 34.04
N GLN A 79 4.73 -4.24 33.36
CA GLN A 79 3.81 -4.41 32.22
C GLN A 79 4.57 -5.10 31.09
N LYS A 80 4.08 -6.27 30.68
CA LYS A 80 4.54 -6.92 29.46
C LYS A 80 3.88 -6.19 28.30
N THR A 81 4.62 -5.29 27.64
CA THR A 81 4.20 -4.70 26.37
C THR A 81 4.29 -5.82 25.34
N GLU A 82 3.24 -6.62 25.19
CA GLU A 82 3.19 -7.60 24.11
C GLU A 82 3.11 -6.82 22.81
N GLU A 83 4.15 -6.95 21.99
CA GLU A 83 4.13 -6.49 20.62
C GLU A 83 3.07 -7.30 19.89
N ASN A 84 1.87 -6.72 19.80
CA ASN A 84 0.67 -7.41 19.36
C ASN A 84 0.92 -8.01 17.96
N THR A 85 0.88 -9.34 17.87
CA THR A 85 1.09 -10.09 16.62
C THR A 85 0.16 -9.60 15.52
N TYR A 86 -1.07 -9.19 15.89
CA TYR A 86 -2.03 -8.59 14.98
C TYR A 86 -1.53 -7.27 14.38
N ILE A 87 -0.85 -6.43 15.17
CA ILE A 87 -0.26 -5.17 14.67
C ILE A 87 0.82 -5.48 13.64
N ARG A 88 1.68 -6.48 13.89
CA ARG A 88 2.73 -6.90 12.94
C ARG A 88 2.13 -7.44 11.64
N GLU A 89 1.11 -8.27 11.72
CA GLU A 89 0.40 -8.79 10.54
C GLU A 89 -0.26 -7.67 9.74
N LEU A 90 -0.88 -6.70 10.43
CA LEU A 90 -1.51 -5.55 9.79
C LEU A 90 -0.47 -4.65 9.08
N LEU A 91 0.69 -4.43 9.72
CA LEU A 91 1.80 -3.69 9.11
C LEU A 91 2.36 -4.41 7.87
N ALA A 92 2.49 -5.74 7.91
CA ALA A 92 2.90 -6.52 6.75
C ALA A 92 1.90 -6.41 5.60
N LYS A 93 0.60 -6.43 5.90
CA LYS A 93 -0.46 -6.24 4.90
C LYS A 93 -0.44 -4.85 4.28
N ILE A 94 -0.20 -3.80 5.08
CA ILE A 94 -0.06 -2.42 4.61
C ILE A 94 1.12 -2.30 3.64
N ALA A 95 2.28 -2.87 3.98
CA ALA A 95 3.47 -2.84 3.12
C ALA A 95 3.22 -3.52 1.75
N GLU A 96 2.51 -4.65 1.74
CA GLU A 96 2.16 -5.33 0.49
C GLU A 96 1.19 -4.51 -0.37
N LEU A 97 0.17 -3.90 0.24
CA LEU A 97 -0.77 -3.04 -0.49
C LEU A 97 -0.06 -1.80 -1.08
N GLN A 98 0.88 -1.21 -0.35
CA GLN A 98 1.70 -0.10 -0.86
C GLN A 98 2.53 -0.51 -2.09
N ARG A 99 3.10 -1.73 -2.09
CA ARG A 99 3.83 -2.27 -3.25
C ARG A 99 2.92 -2.44 -4.47
N GLN A 100 1.71 -2.95 -4.26
CA GLN A 100 0.72 -3.11 -5.34
C GLN A 100 0.28 -1.77 -5.92
N ILE A 101 0.07 -0.76 -5.07
CA ILE A 101 -0.25 0.61 -5.52
C ILE A 101 0.88 1.18 -6.38
N ALA A 102 2.13 1.03 -5.95
CA ALA A 102 3.29 1.52 -6.70
C ALA A 102 3.40 0.85 -8.08
N GLU A 103 3.14 -0.46 -8.18
CA GLU A 103 3.16 -1.18 -9.45
C GLU A 103 2.02 -0.70 -10.38
N ILE A 104 0.81 -0.55 -9.85
CA ILE A 104 -0.35 -0.07 -10.62
C ILE A 104 -0.09 1.36 -11.10
N GLN A 105 0.47 2.24 -10.27
CA GLN A 105 0.84 3.60 -10.67
C GLN A 105 1.86 3.59 -11.81
N ARG A 106 2.87 2.71 -11.77
CA ARG A 106 3.83 2.55 -12.87
C ARG A 106 3.14 2.11 -14.16
N LYS A 107 2.27 1.09 -14.09
CA LYS A 107 1.50 0.60 -15.25
C LYS A 107 0.59 1.69 -15.82
N ILE A 108 -0.08 2.46 -14.97
CA ILE A 108 -0.90 3.60 -15.40
C ILE A 108 -0.02 4.60 -16.14
N ASN A 109 1.16 4.96 -15.60
CA ASN A 109 2.05 5.90 -16.26
C ASN A 109 2.57 5.38 -17.61
N GLU A 110 2.91 4.09 -17.70
CA GLU A 110 3.28 3.45 -18.97
C GLU A 110 2.13 3.48 -19.99
N ILE A 111 0.90 3.21 -19.55
CA ILE A 111 -0.30 3.29 -20.41
C ILE A 111 -0.56 4.74 -20.82
N LEU A 112 -0.38 5.70 -19.91
CA LEU A 112 -0.55 7.13 -20.19
C LEU A 112 0.49 7.61 -21.20
N ILE A 113 1.77 7.22 -21.08
CA ILE A 113 2.81 7.50 -22.07
C ILE A 113 2.48 6.86 -23.42
N LYS A 114 2.00 5.62 -23.43
CA LYS A 114 1.58 4.94 -24.68
C LYS A 114 0.34 5.58 -25.31
N LYS A 115 -0.60 6.09 -24.52
CA LYS A 115 -1.76 6.86 -24.99
C LYS A 115 -1.38 8.29 -25.38
N GLN A 116 -0.36 8.86 -24.74
CA GLN A 116 0.33 10.10 -25.08
C GLN A 116 1.47 9.84 -26.08
N GLN A 117 1.27 8.94 -27.05
CA GLN A 117 1.57 9.33 -28.42
C GLN A 117 0.62 10.47 -28.81
N THR A 118 0.75 11.61 -28.09
CA THR A 118 0.38 12.93 -28.54
C THR A 118 0.94 13.01 -29.94
N LEU A 119 0.07 13.19 -30.92
CA LEU A 119 0.45 13.41 -32.30
C LEU A 119 1.66 14.32 -32.32
N SER A 120 2.86 13.75 -32.53
CA SER A 120 4.12 14.48 -32.63
C SER A 120 4.20 15.12 -34.01
N CYS A 121 3.09 15.70 -34.42
CA CYS A 121 2.87 16.21 -35.74
C CYS A 121 3.18 17.67 -35.68
N SER A 122 4.26 18.02 -36.36
CA SER A 122 4.54 19.39 -36.70
C SER A 122 3.49 19.90 -37.69
N LYS A 123 3.38 21.23 -37.79
CA LYS A 123 2.48 21.90 -38.72
C LYS A 123 2.71 21.40 -40.15
N PHE A 124 1.65 20.98 -40.82
CA PHE A 124 1.74 20.55 -42.21
C PHE A 124 2.00 21.77 -43.13
N ASN A 125 3.23 21.85 -43.67
CA ASN A 125 3.67 22.97 -44.50
C ASN A 125 3.82 22.61 -45.99
N ARG A 126 3.83 21.32 -46.35
CA ARG A 126 3.89 20.84 -47.73
C ARG A 126 2.71 19.97 -48.10
N ASP A 127 2.39 19.94 -49.38
CA ASP A 127 1.32 19.13 -49.94
C ASP A 127 1.65 17.63 -49.82
N LEU A 128 0.66 16.83 -49.43
CA LEU A 128 0.79 15.36 -49.37
C LEU A 128 -0.17 14.71 -50.36
N TYR A 129 0.31 13.67 -51.04
CA TYR A 129 -0.41 13.04 -52.14
C TYR A 129 -0.12 11.56 -52.23
N PHE A 130 -0.95 10.87 -53.02
CA PHE A 130 -0.84 9.44 -53.26
C PHE A 130 0.54 9.07 -53.84
N GLY A 131 1.14 8.01 -53.31
CA GLY A 131 2.42 7.47 -53.76
C GLY A 131 3.61 7.89 -52.89
N LEU A 132 3.45 8.82 -51.95
CA LEU A 132 4.47 9.07 -50.94
C LEU A 132 4.67 7.83 -50.05
N MET A 133 5.91 7.44 -49.83
CA MET A 133 6.29 6.25 -49.07
C MET A 133 7.29 6.59 -47.99
N ASP A 134 7.20 5.87 -46.87
CA ASP A 134 8.03 6.03 -45.67
C ASP A 134 8.18 7.49 -45.21
N ASP A 135 7.09 8.24 -45.31
CA ASP A 135 7.10 9.69 -45.15
C ASP A 135 6.62 10.07 -43.73
N PRO A 136 7.39 10.87 -42.96
CA PRO A 136 7.05 11.23 -41.60
C PRO A 136 5.78 12.11 -41.50
N ASP A 137 5.56 13.01 -42.47
CA ASP A 137 4.34 13.82 -42.50
C ASP A 137 3.14 12.94 -42.83
N VAL A 138 3.31 11.91 -43.68
CA VAL A 138 2.25 10.94 -43.95
C VAL A 138 1.93 10.11 -42.71
N ARG A 139 2.92 9.67 -41.91
CA ARG A 139 2.67 8.99 -40.62
C ARG A 139 1.82 9.89 -39.72
N CYS A 140 2.16 11.17 -39.69
CA CYS A 140 1.42 12.15 -38.92
C CYS A 140 -0.01 12.39 -39.41
N LEU A 141 -0.18 12.48 -40.73
CA LEU A 141 -1.50 12.56 -41.35
C LEU A 141 -2.35 11.34 -40.98
N GLN A 142 -1.77 10.14 -41.04
CA GLN A 142 -2.46 8.90 -40.71
C GLN A 142 -2.85 8.81 -39.23
N GLN A 143 -1.98 9.24 -38.31
CA GLN A 143 -2.31 9.38 -36.90
C GLN A 143 -3.48 10.36 -36.70
N PHE A 144 -3.43 11.51 -37.38
CA PHE A 144 -4.49 12.51 -37.31
C PHE A 144 -5.81 11.94 -37.83
N LEU A 145 -5.83 11.36 -39.02
CA LEU A 145 -7.03 10.77 -39.61
C LEU A 145 -7.62 9.65 -38.73
N LYS A 146 -6.77 8.85 -38.07
CA LYS A 146 -7.18 7.84 -37.10
C LYS A 146 -7.86 8.46 -35.88
N SER A 147 -7.34 9.59 -35.38
CA SER A 147 -7.94 10.33 -34.26
C SER A 147 -9.32 10.92 -34.58
N GLN A 148 -9.63 11.14 -35.87
CA GLN A 148 -10.95 11.62 -36.31
C GLN A 148 -12.05 10.56 -36.23
N GLY A 149 -11.71 9.31 -35.86
CA GLY A 149 -12.64 8.22 -35.64
C GLY A 149 -12.77 7.26 -36.83
N PRO A 150 -13.43 6.10 -36.61
CA PRO A 150 -13.53 5.04 -37.61
C PRO A 150 -14.40 5.43 -38.81
N GLU A 151 -15.26 6.44 -38.72
CA GLU A 151 -16.00 6.97 -39.88
C GLU A 151 -15.07 7.60 -40.93
N ILE A 152 -13.95 8.18 -40.49
CA ILE A 152 -12.95 8.78 -41.38
C ILE A 152 -11.92 7.75 -41.79
N TYR A 153 -11.32 7.04 -40.83
CA TYR A 153 -10.25 6.10 -41.09
C TYR A 153 -10.46 4.74 -40.40
N PRO A 154 -11.39 3.90 -40.92
CA PRO A 154 -11.72 2.60 -40.33
C PRO A 154 -10.51 1.69 -40.15
N GLU A 155 -9.57 1.75 -41.10
CA GLU A 155 -8.41 0.87 -41.11
C GLU A 155 -7.38 1.30 -40.05
N GLY A 156 -7.31 2.60 -39.72
CA GLY A 156 -6.48 3.11 -38.62
C GLY A 156 -4.99 2.74 -38.69
N LEU A 157 -4.47 2.47 -39.90
CA LEU A 157 -3.09 2.07 -40.15
C LEU A 157 -2.18 3.30 -40.21
N VAL A 158 -1.06 3.25 -39.49
CA VAL A 158 -0.02 4.29 -39.49
C VAL A 158 1.27 3.66 -40.00
N THR A 159 1.53 3.81 -41.30
CA THR A 159 2.64 3.18 -42.01
C THR A 159 3.64 4.20 -42.58
N GLY A 160 3.21 5.44 -42.80
CA GLY A 160 3.96 6.44 -43.57
C GLY A 160 3.80 6.33 -45.09
N ASN A 161 2.96 5.41 -45.56
CA ASN A 161 2.71 5.21 -46.99
C ASN A 161 1.34 5.79 -47.37
N PHE A 162 1.32 6.81 -48.21
CA PHE A 162 0.10 7.44 -48.70
C PHE A 162 -0.44 6.64 -49.89
N LEU A 163 -1.12 5.54 -49.59
CA LEU A 163 -1.73 4.67 -50.60
C LEU A 163 -3.26 4.79 -50.59
N ASN A 164 -3.95 3.79 -51.13
CA ASN A 164 -5.39 3.86 -51.39
C ASN A 164 -6.22 4.10 -50.12
N LEU A 165 -5.86 3.46 -49.00
CA LEU A 165 -6.59 3.59 -47.74
C LEU A 165 -6.46 5.00 -47.16
N THR A 166 -5.25 5.55 -47.14
CA THR A 166 -5.01 6.93 -46.68
C THR A 166 -5.70 7.94 -47.60
N LYS A 167 -5.66 7.73 -48.93
CA LYS A 167 -6.39 8.58 -49.88
C LYS A 167 -7.89 8.59 -49.60
N LYS A 168 -8.51 7.43 -49.39
CA LYS A 168 -9.92 7.33 -49.03
C LYS A 168 -10.24 8.03 -47.72
N ALA A 169 -9.39 7.89 -46.71
CA ALA A 169 -9.56 8.59 -45.44
C ALA A 169 -9.47 10.12 -45.59
N VAL A 170 -8.54 10.62 -46.43
CA VAL A 170 -8.46 12.05 -46.76
C VAL A 170 -9.73 12.52 -47.48
N ILE A 171 -10.25 11.75 -48.44
CA ILE A 171 -11.51 12.09 -49.12
C ILE A 171 -12.65 12.25 -48.11
N ARG A 172 -12.86 11.26 -47.23
CA ARG A 172 -13.90 11.32 -46.19
C ARG A 172 -13.71 12.52 -45.26
N PHE A 173 -12.46 12.82 -44.88
CA PHE A 173 -12.15 13.99 -44.07
C PHE A 173 -12.52 15.30 -44.80
N GLN A 174 -12.15 15.41 -46.07
CA GLN A 174 -12.48 16.58 -46.89
C GLN A 174 -14.00 16.75 -47.06
N GLU A 175 -14.74 15.65 -47.21
CA GLU A 175 -16.20 15.67 -47.30
C GLU A 175 -16.85 16.05 -45.96
N LYS A 176 -16.31 15.58 -44.83
CA LYS A 176 -16.75 15.99 -43.48
C LYS A 176 -16.60 17.49 -43.26
N TYR A 177 -15.52 18.09 -43.75
CA TYR A 177 -15.25 19.53 -43.66
C TYR A 177 -15.41 20.25 -45.01
N LYS A 178 -16.38 19.80 -45.82
CA LYS A 178 -16.58 20.28 -47.20
C LYS A 178 -16.75 21.80 -47.31
N ASP A 179 -17.33 22.42 -46.30
CA ASP A 179 -17.63 23.85 -46.30
C ASP A 179 -16.36 24.71 -46.22
N GLU A 180 -15.33 24.18 -45.57
CA GLU A 180 -14.06 24.87 -45.33
C GLU A 180 -12.99 24.45 -46.36
N ILE A 181 -13.08 23.24 -46.90
CA ILE A 181 -12.06 22.67 -47.79
C ILE A 181 -12.51 22.68 -49.26
N LEU A 182 -13.73 22.20 -49.56
CA LEU A 182 -14.17 21.91 -50.93
C LEU A 182 -14.93 23.09 -51.55
N LYS A 183 -15.87 23.70 -50.82
CA LYS A 183 -16.67 24.85 -51.30
C LYS A 183 -15.80 26.02 -51.81
N PRO A 184 -14.73 26.45 -51.10
CA PRO A 184 -13.89 27.56 -51.58
C PRO A 184 -13.16 27.25 -52.90
N LEU A 185 -12.92 25.97 -53.18
CA LEU A 185 -12.27 25.50 -54.41
C LEU A 185 -13.27 25.12 -55.50
N LYS A 186 -14.58 25.28 -55.24
CA LYS A 186 -15.68 24.85 -56.13
C LYS A 186 -15.63 23.35 -56.46
N LEU A 187 -15.13 22.54 -55.53
CA LEU A 187 -15.08 21.09 -55.65
C LEU A 187 -16.34 20.46 -55.05
N GLN A 188 -16.90 19.46 -55.73
CA GLN A 188 -18.09 18.73 -55.26
C GLN A 188 -17.74 17.51 -54.39
N ASN A 189 -16.60 16.86 -54.68
CA ASN A 189 -16.16 15.64 -54.03
C ASN A 189 -14.73 15.80 -53.49
N GLY A 190 -14.40 15.04 -52.44
CA GLY A 190 -13.04 14.98 -51.93
C GLY A 190 -12.06 14.46 -52.99
N THR A 191 -10.88 15.07 -53.08
CA THR A 191 -9.85 14.71 -54.07
C THR A 191 -8.86 13.67 -53.52
N GLY A 192 -8.75 13.59 -52.19
CA GLY A 192 -7.72 12.80 -51.52
C GLY A 192 -6.34 13.44 -51.58
N PHE A 193 -6.24 14.70 -52.01
CA PHE A 193 -5.02 15.49 -52.05
C PHE A 193 -4.96 16.45 -50.86
N VAL A 194 -3.88 16.42 -50.09
CA VAL A 194 -3.73 17.26 -48.88
C VAL A 194 -3.10 18.61 -49.26
N GLY A 195 -3.88 19.40 -49.98
CA GLY A 195 -3.53 20.77 -50.39
C GLY A 195 -3.71 21.82 -49.27
N PRO A 196 -3.48 23.11 -49.56
CA PRO A 196 -3.42 24.17 -48.55
C PRO A 196 -4.63 24.23 -47.61
N LEU A 197 -5.86 24.16 -48.11
CA LEU A 197 -7.06 24.20 -47.26
C LEU A 197 -7.23 22.94 -46.40
N THR A 198 -6.83 21.77 -46.92
CA THR A 198 -6.87 20.54 -46.12
C THR A 198 -5.85 20.64 -44.97
N ARG A 199 -4.63 21.11 -45.27
CA ARG A 199 -3.61 21.34 -44.23
C ARG A 199 -4.02 22.37 -43.21
N ALA A 200 -4.58 23.50 -43.65
CA ALA A 200 -5.07 24.54 -42.75
C ALA A 200 -6.08 23.98 -41.75
N LYS A 201 -7.04 23.17 -42.23
CA LYS A 201 -8.04 22.54 -41.36
C LYS A 201 -7.41 21.52 -40.41
N ILE A 202 -6.48 20.69 -40.88
CA ILE A 202 -5.78 19.72 -40.04
C ILE A 202 -4.98 20.44 -38.94
N ASN A 203 -4.19 21.44 -39.31
CA ASN A 203 -3.39 22.23 -38.37
C ASN A 203 -4.27 22.90 -37.32
N GLN A 204 -5.40 23.49 -37.72
CA GLN A 204 -6.38 24.07 -36.79
C GLN A 204 -6.90 23.03 -35.77
N LEU A 205 -7.24 21.82 -36.22
CA LEU A 205 -7.75 20.76 -35.33
C LEU A 205 -6.66 20.18 -34.42
N LEU A 206 -5.39 20.31 -34.80
CA LEU A 206 -4.23 19.95 -33.98
C LEU A 206 -3.77 21.08 -33.04
N GLY A 207 -4.26 22.30 -33.21
CA GLY A 207 -3.83 23.47 -32.44
C GLY A 207 -2.46 24.04 -32.86
N LEU A 208 -2.14 24.00 -34.17
CA LEU A 208 -0.85 24.38 -34.77
C LEU A 208 -0.93 25.55 -35.77
#